data_AF-A0A9E1NTI9-F1
#
_entry.id   AF-A0A9E1NTI9-F1
#
_cell.length_a   1.000
_cell.length_b   1.000
_cell.length_c   1.000
_cell.angle_alpha   90.00
_cell.angle_beta   90.00
_cell.angle_gamma   90.00
#
_symmetry.space_group_name_H-M   'P 1'
#
loop_
_entity.id
_entity.type
_entity.pdbx_description
1 polymer ?
#
loop_
_entity_poly.entity_id
_entity_poly.type
_entity_poly.pdbx_seq_one_letter_code
_entity_poly.pdbx_strand_id
1 'polypeptide(L)'
;MAETEPSKNVESSSDKKNEPIAIKEDAPVKKTSPAKKTSPAKKTSPELKPLVNNGDGTVTDPNTGLIWKKTDAWLDTHKFYTWQDHRVYVDQINKEKHAGIENWRIPNKQEASTLVDKTGTKNCEDKNGTMFPLDPIFDEGCVANTWISECSDQQIIRYDLKIGLDTPYPGNDVWSSMRLVSKPGEASVAIGAESNPVEPVVLEEKPAVKESPGAVATPAATKSSSGSVPRPVSRAPVSEEDKAIFKERAKAWAEEKKK
;
A
#
# COMPACT_ATOMS: atom_id res chain seq x y z
N MET A 1 -49.71 -66.18 -17.74
CA MET A 1 -49.74 -67.20 -16.67
C MET A 1 -48.84 -66.65 -15.56
N ALA A 2 -49.38 -66.13 -14.45
CA ALA A 2 -49.93 -66.92 -13.31
C ALA A 2 -48.76 -67.70 -12.66
N GLU A 3 -48.34 -67.58 -11.39
CA GLU A 3 -49.00 -67.40 -10.08
C GLU A 3 -47.86 -67.15 -9.04
N THR A 4 -47.96 -66.22 -8.06
CA THR A 4 -48.57 -66.32 -6.71
C THR A 4 -47.64 -66.88 -5.61
N GLU A 5 -47.09 -65.97 -4.77
CA GLU A 5 -47.08 -65.88 -3.27
C GLU A 5 -46.80 -67.13 -2.37
N PRO A 6 -46.76 -67.09 -0.99
CA PRO A 6 -47.09 -66.00 -0.03
C PRO A 6 -46.28 -65.85 1.31
N SER A 7 -46.75 -64.87 2.12
CA SER A 7 -46.93 -64.85 3.61
C SER A 7 -45.80 -64.29 4.51
N LYS A 8 -46.02 -63.52 5.60
CA LYS A 8 -47.17 -62.94 6.36
C LYS A 8 -46.61 -61.77 7.22
N ASN A 9 -47.21 -60.57 7.27
CA ASN A 9 -48.28 -60.05 8.14
C ASN A 9 -48.00 -59.95 9.67
N VAL A 10 -47.98 -58.72 10.20
CA VAL A 10 -48.69 -58.23 11.43
C VAL A 10 -48.63 -56.68 11.35
N GLU A 11 -49.70 -55.94 11.01
CA GLU A 11 -50.88 -55.52 11.82
C GLU A 11 -50.47 -54.65 13.03
N SER A 12 -51.03 -53.47 13.35
CA SER A 12 -52.24 -52.71 12.96
C SER A 12 -52.02 -51.24 13.41
N SER A 13 -52.44 -50.21 12.64
CA SER A 13 -53.68 -49.41 12.81
C SER A 13 -53.51 -48.23 13.80
N SER A 14 -53.98 -47.00 13.56
CA SER A 14 -55.13 -46.45 12.79
C SER A 14 -54.88 -44.93 12.63
N ASP A 15 -55.02 -44.29 11.46
CA ASP A 15 -56.26 -43.68 10.87
C ASP A 15 -57.01 -42.74 11.86
N LYS A 16 -57.50 -41.53 11.55
CA LYS A 16 -57.96 -40.91 10.29
C LYS A 16 -58.23 -39.40 10.49
N LYS A 17 -57.80 -38.60 9.51
CA LYS A 17 -58.46 -37.49 8.77
C LYS A 17 -59.87 -37.05 9.24
N ASN A 18 -60.11 -35.74 9.47
CA ASN A 18 -60.91 -34.83 8.60
C ASN A 18 -61.17 -33.43 9.23
N GLU A 19 -61.18 -32.41 8.36
CA GLU A 19 -61.61 -30.99 8.45
C GLU A 19 -63.12 -30.78 8.77
N PRO A 20 -63.75 -29.55 8.81
CA PRO A 20 -63.26 -28.14 8.88
C PRO A 20 -64.17 -27.11 9.70
N ILE A 21 -63.84 -25.80 9.59
CA ILE A 21 -64.61 -24.51 9.68
C ILE A 21 -65.10 -23.87 11.02
N ALA A 22 -64.56 -22.65 11.29
CA ALA A 22 -65.05 -21.40 11.99
C ALA A 22 -65.88 -21.51 13.30
N ILE A 23 -65.87 -20.60 14.29
CA ILE A 23 -66.08 -19.12 14.30
C ILE A 23 -65.77 -18.58 15.74
N LYS A 24 -65.37 -17.28 15.83
CA LYS A 24 -65.62 -16.25 16.89
C LYS A 24 -64.48 -15.76 17.81
N GLU A 25 -64.50 -14.43 17.91
CA GLU A 25 -63.92 -13.42 18.83
C GLU A 25 -63.69 -13.92 20.27
N ASP A 26 -62.72 -13.43 21.06
CA ASP A 26 -62.55 -12.04 21.51
C ASP A 26 -61.19 -11.84 22.23
N ALA A 27 -60.88 -10.59 22.57
CA ALA A 27 -59.61 -9.96 22.98
C ALA A 27 -58.65 -10.64 24.01
N PRO A 28 -57.33 -10.33 23.98
CA PRO A 28 -56.39 -10.72 25.04
C PRO A 28 -56.20 -9.62 26.11
N VAL A 29 -56.40 -10.03 27.36
CA VAL A 29 -56.01 -9.30 28.58
C VAL A 29 -54.53 -9.54 28.90
N LYS A 30 -53.82 -8.45 29.22
CA LYS A 30 -52.47 -8.37 29.80
C LYS A 30 -52.20 -9.40 30.90
N LYS A 31 -51.07 -10.11 30.80
CA LYS A 31 -50.26 -10.53 31.96
C LYS A 31 -48.78 -10.32 31.70
N THR A 32 -48.13 -9.89 32.77
CA THR A 32 -46.80 -9.29 32.90
C THR A 32 -45.68 -10.31 33.16
N SER A 33 -44.47 -9.92 32.72
CA SER A 33 -43.11 -10.27 33.22
C SER A 33 -42.49 -11.61 32.78
N PRO A 34 -41.14 -11.78 32.75
CA PRO A 34 -40.09 -10.92 33.32
C PRO A 34 -38.89 -10.55 32.39
N ALA A 35 -38.10 -9.60 32.90
CA ALA A 35 -36.87 -9.06 32.35
C ALA A 35 -35.83 -10.11 31.92
N LYS A 36 -35.25 -9.92 30.73
CA LYS A 36 -33.97 -10.48 30.33
C LYS A 36 -32.99 -9.33 30.07
N LYS A 37 -31.86 -9.44 30.78
CA LYS A 37 -30.75 -8.50 30.91
C LYS A 37 -30.38 -7.83 29.59
N THR A 38 -30.36 -6.51 29.64
CA THR A 38 -29.70 -5.61 28.69
C THR A 38 -28.23 -5.99 28.57
N SER A 39 -27.81 -6.36 27.36
CA SER A 39 -26.38 -6.42 27.01
C SER A 39 -25.86 -4.98 26.90
N PRO A 40 -24.65 -4.68 27.39
CA PRO A 40 -24.11 -3.33 27.41
C PRO A 40 -23.88 -2.83 25.99
N ALA A 41 -24.27 -1.57 25.77
CA ALA A 41 -24.14 -0.83 24.53
C ALA A 41 -22.74 -0.99 23.92
N LYS A 42 -22.70 -1.57 22.72
CA LYS A 42 -21.58 -1.44 21.79
C LYS A 42 -21.34 0.06 21.62
N LYS A 43 -20.19 0.56 22.10
CA LYS A 43 -19.74 1.92 21.80
C LYS A 43 -19.82 2.07 20.29
N THR A 44 -20.77 2.86 19.81
CA THR A 44 -20.95 3.14 18.40
C THR A 44 -19.68 3.84 17.95
N SER A 45 -18.79 3.12 17.26
CA SER A 45 -17.74 3.76 16.47
C SER A 45 -18.43 4.80 15.59
N PRO A 46 -17.92 6.03 15.49
CA PRO A 46 -18.46 6.98 14.53
C PRO A 46 -18.43 6.34 13.15
N GLU A 47 -19.60 6.25 12.52
CA GLU A 47 -19.75 5.71 11.18
C GLU A 47 -19.10 6.69 10.20
N LEU A 48 -17.91 6.34 9.71
CA LEU A 48 -17.21 7.11 8.70
C LEU A 48 -17.97 6.97 7.37
N LYS A 49 -18.13 8.09 6.67
CA LYS A 49 -18.74 8.09 5.35
C LYS A 49 -17.85 7.31 4.37
N PRO A 50 -18.42 6.53 3.43
CA PRO A 50 -17.62 5.82 2.44
C PRO A 50 -16.93 6.79 1.48
N LEU A 51 -15.83 6.34 0.87
CA LEU A 51 -15.15 7.05 -0.21
C LEU A 51 -16.06 7.15 -1.44
N VAL A 52 -15.92 8.23 -2.21
CA VAL A 52 -16.76 8.53 -3.37
C VAL A 52 -15.89 8.60 -4.62
N ASN A 53 -16.21 7.82 -5.64
CA ASN A 53 -15.57 7.91 -6.96
C ASN A 53 -16.20 9.05 -7.75
N ASN A 54 -15.38 9.99 -8.22
CA ASN A 54 -15.84 11.15 -8.97
C ASN A 54 -16.03 10.87 -10.47
N GLY A 55 -15.55 9.71 -10.96
CA GLY A 55 -15.68 9.30 -12.37
C GLY A 55 -14.67 9.95 -13.33
N ASP A 56 -13.78 10.79 -12.82
CA ASP A 56 -12.74 11.52 -13.55
C ASP A 56 -11.31 10.99 -13.28
N GLY A 57 -11.21 9.84 -12.60
CA GLY A 57 -9.94 9.29 -12.12
C GLY A 57 -9.57 9.70 -10.69
N THR A 58 -10.47 10.38 -9.97
CA THR A 58 -10.26 10.77 -8.57
C THR A 58 -11.28 10.17 -7.61
N VAL A 59 -10.88 10.09 -6.33
CA VAL A 59 -11.66 9.55 -5.22
C VAL A 59 -11.70 10.59 -4.11
N THR A 60 -12.88 11.04 -3.72
CA THR A 60 -13.07 11.97 -2.61
C THR A 60 -13.28 11.23 -1.31
N ASP A 61 -12.59 11.64 -0.25
CA ASP A 61 -12.88 11.24 1.12
C ASP A 61 -13.77 12.28 1.81
N PRO A 62 -15.08 11.99 2.04
CA PRO A 62 -16.00 12.96 2.64
C PRO A 62 -15.71 13.28 4.11
N ASN A 63 -14.86 12.50 4.79
CA ASN A 63 -14.53 12.69 6.20
C ASN A 63 -13.38 13.69 6.38
N THR A 64 -12.42 13.70 5.45
CA THR A 64 -11.23 14.57 5.50
C THR A 64 -11.28 15.72 4.50
N GLY A 65 -12.13 15.63 3.48
CA GLY A 65 -12.17 16.58 2.36
C GLY A 65 -10.99 16.42 1.39
N LEU A 66 -10.24 15.31 1.49
CA LEU A 66 -9.13 15.01 0.60
C LEU A 66 -9.65 14.41 -0.71
N ILE A 67 -8.94 14.73 -1.78
CA ILE A 67 -9.14 14.15 -3.09
C ILE A 67 -7.90 13.31 -3.39
N TRP A 68 -8.12 12.03 -3.62
CA TRP A 68 -7.09 11.06 -3.94
C TRP A 68 -7.11 10.75 -5.43
N LYS A 69 -5.92 10.55 -5.99
CA LYS A 69 -5.81 9.97 -7.32
C LYS A 69 -6.13 8.47 -7.26
N LYS A 70 -6.97 7.97 -8.17
CA LYS A 70 -7.45 6.58 -8.15
C LYS A 70 -6.32 5.58 -8.42
N THR A 71 -5.41 5.92 -9.34
CA THR A 71 -4.21 5.15 -9.66
C THR A 71 -2.96 5.72 -8.99
N ASP A 72 -1.98 4.84 -8.71
CA ASP A 72 -0.65 5.22 -8.21
C ASP A 72 0.35 5.39 -9.37
N ALA A 73 1.58 5.82 -9.05
CA ALA A 73 2.62 6.03 -10.06
C ALA A 73 2.98 4.76 -10.86
N TRP A 74 2.87 3.59 -10.22
CA TRP A 74 3.09 2.30 -10.86
C TRP A 74 2.03 1.99 -11.93
N LEU A 75 0.75 2.20 -11.64
CA LEU A 75 -0.31 1.96 -12.61
C LEU A 75 -0.26 2.92 -13.80
N ASP A 76 0.18 4.16 -13.59
CA ASP A 76 0.29 5.15 -14.65
C ASP A 76 1.51 4.92 -15.56
N THR A 77 2.66 4.64 -14.96
CA THR A 77 3.96 4.71 -15.66
C THR A 77 4.71 3.39 -15.70
N HIS A 78 4.26 2.38 -14.95
CA HIS A 78 4.97 1.11 -14.71
C HIS A 78 6.41 1.31 -14.22
N LYS A 79 6.65 2.39 -13.47
CA LYS A 79 7.95 2.75 -12.91
C LYS A 79 7.84 2.96 -11.41
N PHE A 80 8.93 2.64 -10.72
CA PHE A 80 9.17 3.04 -9.34
C PHE A 80 10.03 4.30 -9.34
N TYR A 81 9.92 5.08 -8.28
CA TYR A 81 10.71 6.30 -8.10
C TYR A 81 11.45 6.21 -6.77
N THR A 82 12.69 6.68 -6.77
CA THR A 82 13.42 6.99 -5.54
C THR A 82 12.80 8.20 -4.86
N TRP A 83 13.18 8.47 -3.61
CA TRP A 83 12.79 9.74 -2.99
C TRP A 83 13.39 10.93 -3.73
N GLN A 84 14.57 10.82 -4.33
CA GLN A 84 15.19 11.92 -5.07
C GLN A 84 14.41 12.26 -6.35
N ASP A 85 13.88 11.23 -7.02
CA ASP A 85 13.17 11.37 -8.28
C ASP A 85 11.65 11.53 -8.12
N HIS A 86 11.12 11.54 -6.89
CA HIS A 86 9.67 11.54 -6.68
C HIS A 86 8.96 12.74 -7.32
N ARG A 87 9.63 13.91 -7.32
CA ARG A 87 9.08 15.15 -7.86
C ARG A 87 8.80 15.05 -9.36
N VAL A 88 9.56 14.23 -10.09
CA VAL A 88 9.36 14.03 -11.53
C VAL A 88 7.93 13.59 -11.84
N TYR A 89 7.39 12.63 -11.07
CA TYR A 89 6.02 12.16 -11.25
C TYR A 89 4.99 13.18 -10.76
N VAL A 90 5.21 13.80 -9.59
CA VAL A 90 4.29 14.82 -9.05
C VAL A 90 4.15 16.00 -10.02
N ASP A 91 5.27 16.51 -10.53
CA ASP A 91 5.31 17.64 -11.45
C ASP A 91 4.67 17.29 -12.80
N GLN A 92 4.86 16.06 -13.28
CA GLN A 92 4.21 15.57 -14.50
C GLN A 92 2.68 15.59 -14.36
N ILE A 93 2.14 15.02 -13.28
CA ILE A 93 0.71 14.97 -13.02
C ILE A 93 0.11 16.39 -12.84
N ASN A 94 0.83 17.29 -12.16
CA ASN A 94 0.41 18.68 -12.01
C ASN A 94 0.42 19.45 -13.34
N LYS A 95 1.42 19.21 -14.18
CA LYS A 95 1.50 19.81 -15.52
C LYS A 95 0.38 19.33 -16.45
N GLU A 96 -0.02 18.07 -16.33
CA GLU A 96 -1.15 17.49 -17.04
C GLU A 96 -2.51 17.99 -16.52
N LYS A 97 -2.54 18.64 -15.34
CA LYS A 97 -3.77 19.04 -14.64
C LYS A 97 -4.74 17.88 -14.52
N HIS A 98 -4.25 16.74 -14.00
CA HIS A 98 -5.07 15.53 -13.88
C HIS A 98 -6.38 15.83 -13.14
N ALA A 99 -7.52 15.48 -13.75
CA ALA A 99 -8.88 15.81 -13.29
C ALA A 99 -9.13 17.31 -13.04
N GLY A 100 -8.43 18.20 -13.74
CA GLY A 100 -8.52 19.65 -13.54
C GLY A 100 -7.78 20.16 -12.31
N ILE A 101 -7.02 19.31 -11.62
CA ILE A 101 -6.29 19.60 -10.39
C ILE A 101 -4.80 19.75 -10.71
N GLU A 102 -4.19 20.86 -10.29
CA GLU A 102 -2.77 21.19 -10.53
C GLU A 102 -1.91 21.23 -9.26
N ASN A 103 -2.49 20.85 -8.11
CA ASN A 103 -1.87 20.87 -6.79
C ASN A 103 -1.82 19.48 -6.13
N TRP A 104 -1.54 18.44 -6.92
CA TRP A 104 -1.22 17.12 -6.42
C TRP A 104 0.08 17.13 -5.64
N ARG A 105 0.06 16.46 -4.47
CA ARG A 105 1.22 16.28 -3.61
C ARG A 105 1.28 14.87 -3.03
N ILE A 106 2.43 14.56 -2.44
CA ILE A 106 2.60 13.36 -1.62
C ILE A 106 1.78 13.53 -0.32
N PRO A 107 1.09 12.48 0.15
CA PRO A 107 0.34 12.53 1.40
C PRO A 107 1.26 12.62 2.61
N ASN A 108 0.75 13.17 3.71
CA ASN A 108 1.41 12.98 5.01
C ASN A 108 1.05 11.61 5.62
N LYS A 109 1.73 11.22 6.70
CA LYS A 109 1.46 9.95 7.40
C LYS A 109 0.01 9.82 7.88
N GLN A 110 -0.58 10.90 8.38
CA GLN A 110 -1.96 10.88 8.88
C GLN A 110 -2.96 10.62 7.76
N GLU A 111 -2.78 11.29 6.62
CA GLU A 111 -3.57 11.13 5.39
C GLU A 111 -3.39 9.72 4.81
N ALA A 112 -2.14 9.24 4.68
CA ALA A 112 -1.89 7.88 4.19
C ALA A 112 -2.55 6.81 5.08
N SER A 113 -2.63 7.06 6.39
CA SER A 113 -3.28 6.14 7.34
C SER A 113 -4.80 6.08 7.22
N THR A 114 -5.45 7.06 6.58
CA THR A 114 -6.91 7.03 6.35
C THR A 114 -7.30 6.09 5.21
N LEU A 115 -6.37 5.77 4.31
CA LEU A 115 -6.57 4.81 3.23
C LEU A 115 -6.60 3.35 3.72
N VAL A 116 -5.95 3.07 4.85
CA VAL A 116 -5.83 1.72 5.40
C VAL A 116 -7.16 1.34 6.06
N ASP A 117 -7.85 0.34 5.51
CA ASP A 117 -9.08 -0.18 6.10
C ASP A 117 -8.78 -0.97 7.37
N LYS A 118 -9.10 -0.37 8.52
CA LYS A 118 -8.92 -1.00 9.83
C LYS A 118 -10.04 -1.97 10.18
N THR A 119 -11.11 -2.03 9.37
CA THR A 119 -12.24 -2.94 9.60
C THR A 119 -11.98 -4.35 9.09
N GLY A 120 -11.04 -4.51 8.15
CA GLY A 120 -10.75 -5.79 7.49
C GLY A 120 -11.84 -6.23 6.52
N THR A 121 -12.68 -5.30 6.07
CA THR A 121 -13.81 -5.57 5.16
C THR A 121 -13.44 -5.22 3.72
N LYS A 122 -12.52 -4.28 3.53
CA LYS A 122 -12.13 -3.74 2.23
C LYS A 122 -10.73 -4.19 1.88
N ASN A 123 -10.59 -4.74 0.68
CA ASN A 123 -9.31 -5.24 0.21
C ASN A 123 -9.13 -4.95 -1.29
N CYS A 124 -7.93 -4.56 -1.69
CA CYS A 124 -7.53 -4.39 -3.07
C CYS A 124 -6.36 -5.33 -3.38
N GLU A 125 -6.28 -5.83 -4.62
CA GLU A 125 -5.16 -6.66 -5.07
C GLU A 125 -3.97 -5.76 -5.45
N ASP A 126 -2.78 -6.05 -4.92
CA ASP A 126 -1.56 -5.35 -5.32
C ASP A 126 -0.97 -5.88 -6.63
N LYS A 127 0.07 -5.22 -7.16
CA LYS A 127 0.79 -5.67 -8.38
C LYS A 127 1.31 -7.11 -8.36
N ASN A 128 1.37 -7.74 -7.19
CA ASN A 128 1.89 -9.09 -6.96
C ASN A 128 0.76 -10.11 -6.70
N GLY A 129 -0.51 -9.71 -6.82
CA GLY A 129 -1.65 -10.59 -6.53
C GLY A 129 -1.95 -10.73 -5.03
N THR A 130 -1.35 -9.87 -4.18
CA THR A 130 -1.55 -9.92 -2.73
C THR A 130 -2.65 -8.93 -2.32
N MET A 131 -3.70 -9.45 -1.68
CA MET A 131 -4.75 -8.62 -1.09
C MET A 131 -4.22 -7.81 0.09
N PHE A 132 -4.53 -6.53 0.14
CA PHE A 132 -4.17 -5.63 1.25
C PHE A 132 -5.33 -4.69 1.60
N PRO A 133 -5.37 -4.12 2.83
CA PRO A 133 -6.53 -3.42 3.37
C PRO A 133 -6.68 -2.01 2.76
N LEU A 134 -7.11 -1.97 1.50
CA LEU A 134 -7.40 -0.75 0.75
C LEU A 134 -8.79 -0.88 0.14
N ASP A 135 -9.49 0.24 0.04
CA ASP A 135 -10.81 0.31 -0.59
C ASP A 135 -10.76 -0.11 -2.09
N PRO A 136 -11.58 -1.07 -2.54
CA PRO A 136 -11.66 -1.47 -3.96
C PRO A 136 -12.09 -0.36 -4.91
N ILE A 137 -12.45 0.82 -4.39
CA ILE A 137 -12.65 2.03 -5.20
C ILE A 137 -11.36 2.47 -5.92
N PHE A 138 -10.19 2.10 -5.40
CA PHE A 138 -8.90 2.29 -6.05
C PHE A 138 -8.63 1.17 -7.05
N ASP A 139 -7.87 1.47 -8.09
CA ASP A 139 -7.60 0.48 -9.15
C ASP A 139 -6.70 -0.65 -8.65
N GLU A 140 -7.07 -1.87 -9.02
CA GLU A 140 -6.33 -3.10 -8.75
C GLU A 140 -4.96 -3.08 -9.43
N GLY A 141 -4.01 -3.86 -8.87
CA GLY A 141 -2.63 -3.90 -9.37
C GLY A 141 -1.78 -2.71 -8.91
N CYS A 142 -2.29 -1.86 -8.03
CA CYS A 142 -1.53 -0.78 -7.40
C CYS A 142 -0.47 -1.32 -6.43
N VAL A 143 0.44 -0.45 -6.00
CA VAL A 143 1.48 -0.82 -5.05
C VAL A 143 1.09 -0.36 -3.65
N ALA A 144 1.30 -1.24 -2.66
CA ALA A 144 0.95 -0.94 -1.27
C ALA A 144 1.91 0.04 -0.59
N ASN A 145 3.12 0.22 -1.13
CA ASN A 145 4.10 1.16 -0.60
C ASN A 145 3.94 2.54 -1.25
N THR A 146 3.91 3.58 -0.42
CA THR A 146 3.88 4.98 -0.87
C THR A 146 4.90 5.83 -0.14
N TRP A 147 5.38 6.87 -0.80
CA TRP A 147 6.07 7.97 -0.14
C TRP A 147 5.12 8.78 0.75
N ILE A 148 5.68 9.40 1.78
CA ILE A 148 5.00 10.34 2.67
C ILE A 148 5.81 11.62 2.82
N SER A 149 5.16 12.73 3.18
CA SER A 149 5.80 14.05 3.33
C SER A 149 6.90 14.11 4.40
N GLU A 150 6.90 13.16 5.34
CA GLU A 150 7.88 13.04 6.42
C GLU A 150 9.21 12.42 5.96
N CYS A 151 9.27 11.91 4.73
CA CYS A 151 10.50 11.45 4.10
C CYS A 151 11.40 12.65 3.73
N SER A 152 12.72 12.49 3.86
CA SER A 152 13.71 13.50 3.47
C SER A 152 14.99 12.87 2.94
N ASP A 153 15.89 13.68 2.38
CA ASP A 153 17.18 13.20 1.86
C ASP A 153 18.11 12.63 2.95
N GLN A 154 17.87 12.99 4.22
CA GLN A 154 18.60 12.47 5.38
C GLN A 154 17.92 11.24 5.99
N GLN A 155 16.58 11.15 5.90
CA GLN A 155 15.80 10.08 6.48
C GLN A 155 14.75 9.60 5.48
N ILE A 156 15.06 8.48 4.82
CA ILE A 156 14.17 7.88 3.85
C ILE A 156 13.10 7.09 4.60
N ILE A 157 11.85 7.51 4.47
CA ILE A 157 10.70 6.88 5.12
C ILE A 157 9.70 6.44 4.06
N ARG A 158 9.28 5.18 4.14
CA ARG A 158 8.23 4.63 3.27
C ARG A 158 7.05 4.17 4.11
N TYR A 159 5.84 4.50 3.68
CA TYR A 159 4.62 4.04 4.31
C TYR A 159 4.11 2.78 3.62
N ASP A 160 3.87 1.73 4.40
CA ASP A 160 3.32 0.46 3.91
C ASP A 160 1.83 0.39 4.24
N LEU A 161 0.97 0.46 3.21
CA LEU A 161 -0.48 0.37 3.32
C LEU A 161 -0.96 -1.04 3.73
N LYS A 162 -0.11 -2.08 3.64
CA LYS A 162 -0.47 -3.43 4.10
C LYS A 162 -0.58 -3.50 5.62
N ILE A 163 0.33 -2.80 6.31
CA ILE A 163 0.43 -2.83 7.77
C ILE A 163 0.09 -1.48 8.44
N GLY A 164 0.00 -0.41 7.65
CA GLY A 164 -0.29 0.95 8.13
C GLY A 164 0.85 1.61 8.88
N LEU A 165 2.11 1.30 8.52
CA LEU A 165 3.30 1.76 9.24
C LEU A 165 4.32 2.43 8.31
N ASP A 166 4.88 3.54 8.79
CA ASP A 166 6.06 4.18 8.25
C ASP A 166 7.34 3.49 8.73
N THR A 167 8.18 3.08 7.79
CA THR A 167 9.45 2.40 8.08
C THR A 167 10.61 3.27 7.59
N PRO A 168 11.57 3.62 8.47
CA PRO A 168 12.80 4.30 8.06
C PRO A 168 13.77 3.30 7.41
N TYR A 169 14.52 3.77 6.41
CA TYR A 169 15.52 2.99 5.69
C TYR A 169 16.91 3.62 5.81
N PRO A 170 17.98 2.81 5.97
CA PRO A 170 19.34 3.31 6.19
C PRO A 170 20.04 3.85 4.93
N GLY A 171 19.34 3.99 3.80
CA GLY A 171 19.94 4.41 2.54
C GLY A 171 18.93 5.02 1.56
N ASN A 172 19.49 5.64 0.52
CA ASN A 172 18.76 6.43 -0.47
C ASN A 172 18.27 5.63 -1.68
N ASP A 173 18.79 4.42 -1.89
CA ASP A 173 18.40 3.52 -2.97
C ASP A 173 17.14 2.72 -2.64
N VAL A 174 16.11 3.42 -2.18
CA VAL A 174 14.80 2.84 -1.86
C VAL A 174 13.82 3.26 -2.93
N TRP A 175 13.21 2.26 -3.56
CA TRP A 175 12.26 2.46 -4.64
C TRP A 175 10.85 2.24 -4.11
N SER A 176 9.94 3.15 -4.47
CA SER A 176 8.52 3.04 -4.12
C SER A 176 7.64 3.57 -5.24
N SER A 177 6.40 3.12 -5.25
CA SER A 177 5.33 3.86 -5.91
C SER A 177 4.95 5.04 -5.02
N MET A 178 4.08 5.91 -5.53
CA MET A 178 3.49 6.96 -4.73
C MET A 178 2.04 7.18 -5.12
N ARG A 179 1.22 7.40 -4.09
CA ARG A 179 -0.13 7.94 -4.23
C ARG A 179 -0.07 9.44 -4.12
N LEU A 180 -0.99 10.10 -4.80
CA LEU A 180 -1.13 11.55 -4.78
C LEU A 180 -2.44 11.93 -4.12
N VAL A 181 -2.37 13.00 -3.34
CA VAL A 181 -3.50 13.63 -2.68
C VAL A 181 -3.52 15.12 -3.04
N SER A 182 -4.71 15.68 -3.11
CA SER A 182 -4.96 17.11 -3.20
C SER A 182 -6.03 17.50 -2.20
N LYS A 183 -5.99 18.75 -1.77
CA LYS A 183 -7.00 19.37 -0.93
C LYS A 183 -7.46 20.68 -1.56
N PRO A 184 -8.77 20.85 -1.83
CA PRO A 184 -9.29 22.10 -2.36
C PRO A 184 -8.91 23.29 -1.45
N GLY A 185 -8.28 24.31 -2.03
CA GLY A 185 -7.83 25.51 -1.31
C GLY A 185 -6.45 25.42 -0.66
N GLU A 186 -5.78 24.27 -0.71
CA GLU A 186 -4.37 24.15 -0.32
C GLU A 186 -3.51 24.50 -1.53
N ALA A 187 -2.84 25.67 -1.51
CA ALA A 187 -1.85 25.99 -2.54
C ALA A 187 -0.73 24.94 -2.51
N SER A 188 -0.22 24.54 -3.68
CA SER A 188 0.89 23.60 -3.81
C SER A 188 2.09 24.07 -2.97
N VAL A 189 2.27 23.49 -1.79
CA VAL A 189 3.49 23.72 -1.01
C VAL A 189 4.58 22.92 -1.69
N ALA A 190 5.40 23.60 -2.48
CA ALA A 190 6.66 23.05 -2.96
C ALA A 190 7.47 22.63 -1.73
N ILE A 191 7.66 21.32 -1.55
CA ILE A 191 8.56 20.79 -0.53
C ILE A 191 9.98 21.12 -0.99
N GLY A 192 10.48 22.27 -0.54
CA GLY A 192 11.78 22.82 -0.93
C GLY A 192 11.87 24.33 -0.73
N ALA A 193 11.64 24.83 0.49
CA ALA A 193 12.22 26.11 0.88
C ALA A 193 13.66 25.85 1.34
N GLU A 194 14.59 26.02 0.41
CA GLU A 194 16.01 26.24 0.69
C GLU A 194 16.16 27.22 1.87
N SER A 195 16.81 26.78 2.94
CA SER A 195 17.42 27.71 3.86
C SER A 195 18.57 28.41 3.12
N ASN A 196 18.30 29.68 2.77
CA ASN A 196 19.14 30.65 2.08
C ASN A 196 20.66 30.61 2.46
N PRO A 197 21.54 31.05 1.55
CA PRO A 197 22.99 30.95 1.68
C PRO A 197 23.53 32.00 2.67
N VAL A 198 24.46 31.58 3.52
CA VAL A 198 25.24 32.48 4.36
C VAL A 198 26.42 32.98 3.53
N GLU A 199 26.33 34.23 3.06
CA GLU A 199 27.46 34.98 2.49
C GLU A 199 28.47 35.41 3.57
N PRO A 200 29.73 35.71 3.19
CA PRO A 200 30.90 35.59 4.06
C PRO A 200 31.28 36.91 4.75
N VAL A 201 31.85 36.82 5.95
CA VAL A 201 32.51 37.96 6.62
C VAL A 201 34.02 37.86 6.43
N VAL A 202 34.56 38.84 5.71
CA VAL A 202 35.99 39.16 5.49
C VAL A 202 36.60 39.86 6.71
N LEU A 203 37.92 39.70 6.91
CA LEU A 203 38.94 40.67 7.40
C LEU A 203 40.30 39.93 7.51
N GLU A 204 41.16 40.00 6.47
CA GLU A 204 42.46 40.72 6.40
C GLU A 204 43.54 40.20 7.38
N GLU A 205 44.77 39.83 6.99
CA GLU A 205 45.79 40.63 6.30
C GLU A 205 46.91 39.75 5.65
N LYS A 206 47.54 40.24 4.57
CA LYS A 206 48.76 39.71 3.86
C LYS A 206 50.04 40.32 4.52
N PRO A 207 51.32 39.97 4.22
CA PRO A 207 51.89 39.67 2.89
C PRO A 207 52.95 38.52 2.81
N ALA A 208 52.97 37.74 1.73
CA ALA A 208 53.94 37.74 0.61
C ALA A 208 55.30 37.02 0.83
N VAL A 209 55.59 36.04 -0.05
CA VAL A 209 56.85 35.77 -0.80
C VAL A 209 56.67 34.40 -1.51
N LYS A 210 56.38 34.38 -2.82
CA LYS A 210 57.29 34.04 -3.95
C LYS A 210 58.10 32.73 -3.78
N GLU A 211 57.75 31.68 -4.53
CA GLU A 211 58.57 31.05 -5.59
C GLU A 211 57.92 29.72 -6.08
N SER A 212 58.13 29.41 -7.36
CA SER A 212 57.93 28.11 -8.02
C SER A 212 59.28 27.71 -8.65
N PRO A 213 59.49 26.53 -9.27
CA PRO A 213 58.95 25.17 -9.08
C PRO A 213 60.11 24.15 -8.80
N GLY A 214 59.84 22.86 -8.54
CA GLY A 214 60.93 21.88 -8.41
C GLY A 214 60.53 20.43 -8.18
N ALA A 215 61.19 19.54 -8.93
CA ALA A 215 60.94 18.12 -9.16
C ALA A 215 61.25 17.14 -7.99
N VAL A 216 60.57 15.98 -8.04
CA VAL A 216 61.00 14.59 -7.73
C VAL A 216 61.70 14.30 -6.39
N ALA A 217 61.08 13.45 -5.55
CA ALA A 217 61.67 12.21 -5.01
C ALA A 217 60.72 11.51 -4.00
N THR A 218 60.54 10.20 -4.14
CA THR A 218 60.14 9.28 -3.06
C THR A 218 61.32 9.05 -2.10
N PRO A 219 61.08 8.69 -0.81
CA PRO A 219 61.16 7.26 -0.45
C PRO A 219 60.25 6.78 0.70
N ALA A 220 59.95 5.47 0.62
CA ALA A 220 59.83 4.44 1.66
C ALA A 220 59.22 4.68 3.06
N ALA A 221 58.09 4.00 3.27
CA ALA A 221 57.75 3.04 4.34
C ALA A 221 57.76 3.44 5.83
N THR A 222 56.57 3.40 6.44
CA THR A 222 56.36 2.96 7.82
C THR A 222 55.06 2.16 7.94
N LYS A 223 55.15 1.02 8.62
CA LYS A 223 54.05 0.09 8.93
C LYS A 223 53.18 0.64 10.05
N SER A 224 51.86 0.50 9.93
CA SER A 224 50.95 0.43 11.09
C SER A 224 49.85 -0.60 10.83
N SER A 225 49.52 -1.30 11.90
CA SER A 225 48.79 -2.55 12.02
C SER A 225 47.27 -2.42 12.03
N SER A 226 46.61 -3.48 11.56
CA SER A 226 45.31 -4.04 11.98
C SER A 226 44.04 -3.18 11.90
N GLY A 227 43.19 -3.55 10.93
CA GLY A 227 41.76 -3.30 10.91
C GLY A 227 41.12 -4.15 9.80
N SER A 228 40.50 -5.27 10.15
CA SER A 228 39.95 -6.27 9.20
C SER A 228 38.88 -5.67 8.29
N VAL A 229 39.09 -5.80 6.98
CA VAL A 229 38.11 -5.48 5.92
C VAL A 229 37.48 -6.80 5.44
N PRO A 230 36.15 -6.93 5.33
CA PRO A 230 35.57 -8.10 4.67
C PRO A 230 35.87 -8.04 3.16
N ARG A 231 36.43 -9.12 2.64
CA ARG A 231 36.83 -9.32 1.24
C ARG A 231 35.59 -9.30 0.31
N PRO A 232 35.65 -8.67 -0.87
CA PRO A 232 34.61 -8.83 -1.88
C PRO A 232 34.61 -10.29 -2.37
N VAL A 233 33.48 -10.98 -2.22
CA VAL A 233 33.26 -12.30 -2.79
C VAL A 233 32.98 -12.10 -4.27
N SER A 234 33.98 -12.35 -5.12
CA SER A 234 33.77 -12.45 -6.57
C SER A 234 32.75 -13.55 -6.83
N ARG A 235 31.58 -13.22 -7.40
CA ARG A 235 30.64 -14.23 -7.91
C ARG A 235 31.36 -14.99 -9.01
N ALA A 236 31.47 -16.32 -8.86
CA ALA A 236 31.98 -17.17 -9.93
C ALA A 236 31.05 -17.03 -11.17
N PRO A 237 31.60 -17.05 -12.40
CA PRO A 237 30.77 -17.09 -13.59
C PRO A 237 29.91 -18.36 -13.55
N VAL A 238 28.60 -18.20 -13.79
CA VAL A 238 27.64 -19.30 -13.86
C VAL A 238 28.09 -20.29 -14.93
N SER A 239 28.24 -21.56 -14.56
CA SER A 239 28.70 -22.61 -15.48
C SER A 239 27.68 -22.82 -16.61
N GLU A 240 28.13 -23.29 -17.77
CA GLU A 240 27.23 -23.59 -18.89
C GLU A 240 26.22 -24.71 -18.52
N GLU A 241 26.59 -25.59 -17.58
CA GLU A 241 25.70 -26.62 -17.04
C GLU A 241 24.55 -26.00 -16.23
N ASP A 242 24.83 -25.01 -15.37
CA ASP A 242 23.80 -24.30 -14.62
C ASP A 242 22.85 -23.51 -15.53
N LYS A 243 23.38 -22.93 -16.62
CA LYS A 243 22.56 -22.24 -17.64
C LYS A 243 21.68 -23.23 -18.40
N ALA A 244 22.17 -24.43 -18.69
CA ALA A 244 21.39 -25.47 -19.35
C ALA A 244 20.23 -25.94 -18.46
N ILE A 245 20.47 -26.14 -17.16
CA ILE A 245 19.44 -26.50 -16.17
C ILE A 245 18.35 -25.41 -16.08
N PHE A 246 18.76 -24.14 -16.04
CA PHE A 246 17.80 -23.03 -15.99
C PHE A 246 16.94 -22.96 -17.26
N LYS A 247 17.55 -23.18 -18.42
CA LYS A 247 16.84 -23.17 -19.71
C LYS A 247 15.87 -24.33 -19.85
N GLU A 248 16.23 -25.52 -19.37
CA GLU A 248 15.36 -26.68 -19.37
C GLU A 248 14.15 -26.47 -18.46
N ARG A 249 14.36 -25.93 -17.26
CA ARG A 249 13.29 -25.61 -16.31
C ARG A 249 12.35 -24.53 -16.83
N ALA A 250 12.88 -23.52 -17.53
CA ALA A 250 12.08 -22.49 -18.18
C ALA A 250 11.24 -23.06 -19.34
N LYS A 251 11.78 -24.02 -20.10
CA LYS A 251 11.06 -24.71 -21.18
C LYS A 251 9.96 -25.61 -20.64
N ALA A 252 10.21 -26.35 -19.57
CA ALA A 252 9.20 -27.18 -18.89
C ALA A 252 8.03 -26.34 -18.35
N TRP A 253 8.32 -25.18 -17.76
CA TRP A 253 7.29 -24.23 -17.31
C TRP A 253 6.45 -23.67 -18.46
N ALA A 254 7.08 -23.37 -19.61
CA ALA A 254 6.38 -22.88 -20.79
C ALA A 254 5.48 -23.93 -21.46
N GLU A 255 5.85 -25.21 -21.39
CA GLU A 255 5.03 -26.34 -21.86
C GLU A 255 3.85 -26.61 -20.92
N GLU A 256 4.05 -26.52 -19.61
CA GLU A 256 2.96 -26.68 -18.62
C GLU A 256 1.88 -25.60 -18.76
N LYS A 257 2.26 -24.37 -19.14
CA LYS A 257 1.33 -23.26 -19.36
C LYS A 257 0.57 -23.31 -20.69
N LYS A 258 0.88 -24.26 -21.57
CA LYS A 258 0.20 -24.44 -22.88
C LYS A 258 -0.86 -25.54 -22.88
N LYS A 259 -1.09 -26.20 -21.75
CA LYS A 259 -2.08 -27.27 -21.58
C LYS A 259 -3.27 -26.80 -20.76
#